data_AF-A0A2U1ZUE5-F1
#
_entry.id   AF-A0A2U1ZUE5-F1
#
_cell.length_a   1.000
_cell.length_b   1.000
_cell.length_c   1.000
_cell.angle_alpha   90.00
_cell.angle_beta   90.00
_cell.angle_gamma   90.00
#
_symmetry.space_group_name_H-M   'P 1'
#
loop_
_entity.id
_entity.type
_entity.pdbx_description
1 polymer ?
#
loop_
_entity_poly.entity_id
_entity_poly.type
_entity_poly.pdbx_seq_one_letter_code
_entity_poly.pdbx_strand_id
1 'polypeptide(L)'
;MVQLVRRRAQPARLGRVLLRAAADDRRHPSLRRARGRDPLGHRAVPRRARRLARRADHDGDARGRLRPAVRPVGGVRARPRHGGPRRARGRRRLHDAVRARGLRGRGGRPVSAPAARRRQTPDHPRTARGTRVGALGAAAAVAVTLGVTAPGAPPATAAPIATTGATTSAVAQAESGSRFTLAVLPDTQFYSRYSADQFVPRYGTDPFQVQTEWLVENAAELNIPFVVHVGDVVDRENQAQEWTAASRAMGVLEDGGLGYSILPGNHDVVDQGARSSVGNSPRYLSNFATSRVSANPGFVDSFQNGLGTAYTFEAQGETFMSLALPWNADQSVYAWAQGVLDAHPDVPVVLSSHAIIGVQSDQITPADFWFGQELWDRLIAGNDQIFLTLNGHFHGATQRTRINDAGNEVYQILTDYQMAAHGGNGYLSLIEMDFASGSLDVETVSPWITKKLPEDVTRDDSPYLTGQWQSFSLPVDFADRFAGFAPDFAPTDDDLGNLSQRAREIVSQGWEGAPPEAIEAPGAREDHVAVEGTVAHWRFGDQAEGPVPENGTITDAVGASPMHRLPWTRRTPPTSSATSPSRAATCTPSPPTARRSASPTPRAWPDAPPTS
;
A
#
# COMPACT_ATOMS: atom_id res chain seq x y z
N MET A 1 11.16 -18.54 -19.97
CA MET A 1 10.32 -19.55 -20.65
C MET A 1 8.97 -18.91 -20.92
N VAL A 2 8.53 -18.83 -22.17
CA VAL A 2 7.13 -18.46 -22.49
C VAL A 2 6.52 -19.70 -23.11
N GLN A 3 5.91 -20.54 -22.27
CA GLN A 3 5.07 -21.65 -22.73
C GLN A 3 3.63 -21.14 -22.84
N LEU A 4 2.99 -21.42 -23.97
CA LEU A 4 1.56 -21.24 -24.14
C LEU A 4 0.87 -22.35 -23.32
N VAL A 5 0.18 -21.98 -22.23
CA VAL A 5 -0.53 -22.92 -21.35
C VAL A 5 -1.98 -22.49 -21.27
N ARG A 6 -2.91 -23.44 -21.43
CA ARG A 6 -4.35 -23.20 -21.23
C ARG A 6 -4.74 -23.57 -19.80
N ARG A 7 -5.49 -22.67 -19.15
CA ARG A 7 -6.33 -22.93 -17.97
C ARG A 7 -7.68 -23.51 -18.42
N ARG A 8 -8.08 -24.66 -17.87
CA ARG A 8 -9.39 -25.28 -18.16
C ARG A 8 -10.40 -24.87 -17.09
N ALA A 9 -11.22 -23.85 -17.35
CA ALA A 9 -12.41 -23.59 -16.54
C ALA A 9 -13.47 -24.66 -16.83
N GLN A 10 -14.01 -25.31 -15.80
CA GLN A 10 -15.21 -26.14 -15.93
C GLN A 10 -16.40 -25.25 -16.34
N PRO A 11 -17.33 -25.71 -17.21
CA PRO A 11 -18.43 -24.90 -17.69
C PRO A 11 -19.43 -24.61 -16.56
N ALA A 12 -19.44 -23.38 -16.06
CA ALA A 12 -20.55 -22.86 -15.27
C ALA A 12 -21.82 -22.84 -16.13
N ARG A 13 -22.89 -23.47 -15.63
CA ARG A 13 -24.22 -23.43 -16.26
C ARG A 13 -24.71 -21.98 -16.34
N LEU A 14 -24.85 -21.47 -17.56
CA LEU A 14 -25.53 -20.22 -17.88
C LEU A 14 -26.99 -20.28 -17.40
N GLY A 15 -27.28 -19.60 -16.28
CA GLY A 15 -28.64 -19.30 -15.83
C GLY A 15 -29.26 -18.23 -16.72
N ARG A 16 -30.36 -18.57 -17.39
CA ARG A 16 -31.14 -17.67 -18.24
C ARG A 16 -31.65 -16.45 -17.46
N VAL A 17 -31.41 -15.27 -18.04
CA VAL A 17 -32.11 -14.02 -17.74
C VAL A 17 -33.61 -14.18 -18.01
N LEU A 18 -34.45 -13.78 -17.06
CA LEU A 18 -35.89 -13.64 -17.24
C LEU A 18 -36.31 -12.24 -16.76
N LEU A 19 -36.59 -11.37 -17.73
CA LEU A 19 -37.28 -10.11 -17.57
C LEU A 19 -38.75 -10.36 -17.21
N ARG A 20 -39.26 -9.74 -16.15
CA ARG A 20 -40.61 -9.14 -16.16
C ARG A 20 -40.80 -8.11 -15.05
N ALA A 21 -41.41 -6.99 -15.45
CA ALA A 21 -41.73 -5.82 -14.64
C ALA A 21 -43.11 -5.94 -13.96
N ALA A 22 -43.18 -5.28 -12.79
CA ALA A 22 -44.27 -4.55 -12.14
C ALA A 22 -45.75 -4.99 -12.29
N ALA A 23 -46.41 -5.18 -11.13
CA ALA A 23 -47.74 -4.64 -10.83
C ALA A 23 -48.01 -4.59 -9.31
N ASP A 24 -48.57 -3.46 -8.87
CA ASP A 24 -49.23 -3.17 -7.58
C ASP A 24 -50.36 -4.17 -7.24
N ASP A 25 -50.64 -4.42 -5.95
CA ASP A 25 -51.83 -3.92 -5.22
C ASP A 25 -52.03 -4.58 -3.82
N ARG A 26 -52.11 -3.72 -2.79
CA ARG A 26 -53.01 -3.69 -1.60
C ARG A 26 -53.42 -4.94 -0.75
N ARG A 27 -53.25 -4.73 0.58
CA ARG A 27 -54.16 -4.98 1.75
C ARG A 27 -54.09 -6.31 2.57
N HIS A 28 -53.77 -6.10 3.87
CA HIS A 28 -53.98 -6.83 5.16
C HIS A 28 -55.33 -7.58 5.37
N PRO A 29 -55.60 -8.27 6.53
CA PRO A 29 -54.74 -9.00 7.49
C PRO A 29 -55.35 -10.34 8.03
N SER A 30 -54.60 -10.98 8.95
CA SER A 30 -55.04 -11.77 10.13
C SER A 30 -55.33 -13.28 10.00
N LEU A 31 -54.65 -14.08 10.83
CA LEU A 31 -55.27 -14.89 11.89
C LEU A 31 -54.23 -15.56 12.81
N ARG A 32 -54.69 -15.80 14.03
CA ARG A 32 -53.97 -16.13 15.27
C ARG A 32 -54.25 -17.58 15.66
N ARG A 33 -53.36 -18.16 16.49
CA ARG A 33 -53.57 -19.30 17.45
C ARG A 33 -53.61 -20.71 16.83
N ALA A 34 -53.16 -21.80 17.49
CA ALA A 34 -52.53 -22.03 18.80
C ALA A 34 -52.08 -23.51 18.93
N ARG A 35 -51.04 -23.72 19.75
CA ARG A 35 -50.80 -24.81 20.76
C ARG A 35 -50.77 -26.29 20.35
N GLY A 36 -49.70 -26.96 20.80
CA GLY A 36 -49.68 -28.38 21.19
C GLY A 36 -48.25 -28.94 21.25
N ARG A 37 -47.58 -28.88 22.41
CA ARG A 37 -47.23 -30.03 23.28
C ARG A 37 -46.00 -30.85 22.84
N ASP A 38 -44.91 -30.61 23.57
CA ASP A 38 -43.79 -31.51 23.93
C ASP A 38 -44.28 -32.86 24.54
N PRO A 39 -43.46 -33.94 24.72
CA PRO A 39 -42.05 -33.87 25.17
C PRO A 39 -41.05 -35.02 24.81
N LEU A 40 -39.80 -34.82 25.31
CA LEU A 40 -38.75 -35.79 25.73
C LEU A 40 -37.60 -36.16 24.77
N GLY A 41 -36.38 -35.89 25.22
CA GLY A 41 -35.14 -36.52 24.72
C GLY A 41 -33.84 -35.79 25.07
N HIS A 42 -33.40 -35.84 26.32
CA HIS A 42 -32.15 -35.27 26.84
C HIS A 42 -30.86 -35.83 26.20
N ARG A 43 -29.84 -34.97 25.98
CA ARG A 43 -28.56 -34.98 26.74
C ARG A 43 -27.68 -33.76 26.40
N ALA A 44 -26.92 -33.33 27.40
CA ALA A 44 -26.32 -32.01 27.55
C ALA A 44 -24.79 -32.01 27.46
N VAL A 45 -24.22 -30.83 27.17
CA VAL A 45 -22.82 -30.41 27.43
C VAL A 45 -22.87 -28.98 28.02
N PRO A 46 -22.01 -28.61 29.00
CA PRO A 46 -22.33 -27.55 29.97
C PRO A 46 -21.79 -26.16 29.61
N ARG A 47 -22.58 -25.12 29.93
CA ARG A 47 -22.10 -23.74 30.13
C ARG A 47 -22.09 -23.42 31.62
N ARG A 48 -20.94 -22.99 32.16
CA ARG A 48 -20.85 -22.39 33.50
C ARG A 48 -21.27 -20.92 33.43
N ALA A 49 -22.27 -20.55 34.22
CA ALA A 49 -22.58 -19.18 34.60
C ALA A 49 -22.53 -19.08 36.13
N ARG A 50 -21.76 -18.11 36.66
CA ARG A 50 -21.78 -17.73 38.07
C ARG A 50 -22.93 -16.76 38.34
N ARG A 51 -23.61 -16.92 39.47
CA ARG A 51 -24.64 -16.01 39.98
C ARG A 51 -24.40 -15.70 41.46
N LEU A 52 -24.78 -14.46 41.81
CA LEU A 52 -25.31 -13.97 43.09
C LEU A 52 -24.33 -13.67 44.25
N ALA A 53 -24.41 -12.45 44.80
CA ALA A 53 -25.31 -12.13 45.92
C ALA A 53 -25.37 -10.62 46.24
N ARG A 54 -26.56 -10.14 46.64
CA ARG A 54 -26.86 -8.87 47.35
C ARG A 54 -27.76 -9.22 48.55
N ARG A 55 -27.50 -8.61 49.72
CA ARG A 55 -28.38 -8.26 50.89
C ARG A 55 -27.50 -8.28 52.17
N ALA A 56 -27.66 -7.44 53.21
CA ALA A 56 -28.68 -6.47 53.66
C ALA A 56 -28.08 -5.48 54.71
N ASP A 57 -28.87 -4.48 55.08
CA ASP A 57 -28.65 -3.33 56.00
C ASP A 57 -28.51 -3.64 57.52
N HIS A 58 -27.98 -2.71 58.35
CA HIS A 58 -28.73 -1.78 59.25
C HIS A 58 -27.87 -0.86 60.17
N ASP A 59 -28.57 0.17 60.71
CA ASP A 59 -28.25 1.24 61.70
C ASP A 59 -27.54 2.51 61.17
N GLY A 60 -28.00 3.77 61.31
CA GLY A 60 -29.16 4.40 61.96
C GLY A 60 -28.73 5.57 62.86
N ASP A 61 -28.96 6.86 62.51
CA ASP A 61 -29.65 7.86 63.39
C ASP A 61 -29.88 9.28 62.77
N ALA A 62 -31.07 9.83 63.10
CA ALA A 62 -31.57 11.20 63.31
C ALA A 62 -31.50 12.41 62.33
N ARG A 63 -32.70 12.82 61.86
CA ARG A 63 -33.43 14.14 61.95
C ARG A 63 -32.70 15.45 61.53
N GLY A 64 -33.22 16.41 60.73
CA GLY A 64 -34.48 16.66 60.03
C GLY A 64 -34.62 18.16 59.63
N ARG A 65 -35.41 18.46 58.56
CA ARG A 65 -36.12 19.75 58.22
C ARG A 65 -35.25 20.94 57.74
N LEU A 66 -35.54 21.76 56.70
CA LEU A 66 -36.76 22.25 56.02
C LEU A 66 -36.45 22.77 54.56
N ARG A 67 -37.46 22.75 53.68
CA ARG A 67 -37.64 23.44 52.36
C ARG A 67 -38.31 24.84 52.55
N PRO A 68 -38.64 25.74 51.54
CA PRO A 68 -39.00 25.52 50.11
C PRO A 68 -38.62 26.63 49.05
N ALA A 69 -38.54 26.31 47.73
CA ALA A 69 -39.42 26.65 46.55
C ALA A 69 -39.38 28.13 46.04
N VAL A 70 -39.47 28.55 44.75
CA VAL A 70 -40.31 28.24 43.56
C VAL A 70 -39.65 28.83 42.25
N ARG A 71 -40.00 28.31 41.05
CA ARG A 71 -39.64 28.67 39.62
C ARG A 71 -40.49 29.87 39.04
N PRO A 72 -40.57 30.24 37.70
CA PRO A 72 -40.02 29.70 36.42
C PRO A 72 -39.55 30.72 35.32
N VAL A 73 -39.24 30.12 34.16
CA VAL A 73 -38.74 30.51 32.82
C VAL A 73 -39.60 31.49 31.98
N GLY A 74 -38.96 32.24 31.05
CA GLY A 74 -39.58 32.81 29.83
C GLY A 74 -38.54 33.26 28.78
N GLY A 75 -38.78 33.01 27.48
CA GLY A 75 -37.79 33.13 26.39
C GLY A 75 -38.14 34.07 25.20
N VAL A 76 -37.09 34.34 24.40
CA VAL A 76 -36.92 34.61 22.94
C VAL A 76 -37.82 35.59 22.15
N ARG A 77 -37.13 36.49 21.40
CA ARG A 77 -37.37 37.11 20.04
C ARG A 77 -37.08 38.64 20.10
N ALA A 78 -36.50 39.37 19.14
CA ALA A 78 -36.02 39.20 17.76
C ALA A 78 -35.04 40.36 17.38
N ARG A 79 -34.22 40.19 16.33
CA ARG A 79 -33.49 41.23 15.52
C ARG A 79 -34.49 41.94 14.55
N PRO A 80 -34.17 43.00 13.72
CA PRO A 80 -32.86 43.42 13.15
C PRO A 80 -32.62 44.94 12.83
N ARG A 81 -31.40 45.25 12.32
CA ARG A 81 -31.02 46.14 11.17
C ARG A 81 -29.98 47.27 11.38
N HIS A 82 -28.87 47.10 10.64
CA HIS A 82 -28.08 48.01 9.78
C HIS A 82 -27.61 49.43 10.20
N GLY A 83 -26.30 49.68 9.96
CA GLY A 83 -25.76 50.98 9.53
C GLY A 83 -24.28 51.22 9.90
N GLY A 84 -23.33 51.11 8.96
CA GLY A 84 -21.98 51.70 9.08
C GLY A 84 -21.96 53.12 8.47
N PRO A 85 -20.81 53.69 8.01
CA PRO A 85 -19.42 53.60 8.49
C PRO A 85 -18.78 55.02 8.65
N ARG A 86 -17.53 55.15 9.17
CA ARG A 86 -16.45 56.03 8.63
C ARG A 86 -15.20 56.12 9.53
N ARG A 87 -14.06 56.28 8.83
CA ARG A 87 -12.66 56.43 9.28
C ARG A 87 -12.38 57.73 10.02
N ALA A 88 -11.40 57.76 10.93
CA ALA A 88 -10.43 58.87 11.06
C ALA A 88 -9.17 58.49 11.85
N ARG A 89 -8.08 59.19 11.49
CA ARG A 89 -6.67 59.09 11.89
C ARG A 89 -6.41 59.47 13.35
N GLY A 90 -5.27 59.04 13.90
CA GLY A 90 -4.66 59.72 15.06
C GLY A 90 -3.36 59.09 15.56
N ARG A 91 -2.22 59.67 15.19
CA ARG A 91 -0.88 59.42 15.73
C ARG A 91 -0.75 59.89 17.19
N ARG A 92 0.11 59.22 17.99
CA ARG A 92 1.02 59.76 19.05
C ARG A 92 1.83 58.55 19.58
N ARG A 93 3.12 58.36 19.25
CA ARG A 93 4.34 58.92 19.85
C ARG A 93 4.30 59.02 21.39
N LEU A 94 5.05 58.16 22.05
CA LEU A 94 5.80 58.48 23.26
C LEU A 94 7.28 58.13 23.03
N HIS A 95 8.13 59.13 23.21
CA HIS A 95 9.53 58.99 23.54
C HIS A 95 9.62 58.79 25.06
N ASP A 96 10.57 58.01 25.54
CA ASP A 96 11.67 58.56 26.34
C ASP A 96 12.81 57.56 26.54
N ALA A 97 13.99 58.11 26.69
CA ALA A 97 15.29 57.49 26.53
C ALA A 97 16.08 57.53 27.84
N VAL A 98 16.98 56.56 28.05
CA VAL A 98 18.17 56.77 28.88
C VAL A 98 19.40 56.19 28.17
N ARG A 99 20.43 57.04 28.12
CA ARG A 99 21.68 56.95 27.36
C ARG A 99 22.73 56.04 28.01
N ALA A 100 23.51 55.39 27.14
CA ALA A 100 24.88 54.97 27.38
C ALA A 100 25.89 56.06 26.95
N ARG A 101 26.98 56.21 27.70
CA ARG A 101 28.29 56.77 27.25
C ARG A 101 29.10 55.55 26.75
N GLY A 102 29.85 55.51 25.65
CA GLY A 102 30.40 56.53 24.75
C GLY A 102 31.93 56.42 24.77
N LEU A 103 32.55 55.77 23.77
CA LEU A 103 33.94 56.01 23.34
C LEU A 103 34.11 55.72 21.83
N ARG A 104 35.01 56.46 21.20
CA ARG A 104 35.10 56.82 19.77
C ARG A 104 36.23 56.08 19.03
N GLY A 105 36.11 56.01 17.70
CA GLY A 105 37.22 55.95 16.72
C GLY A 105 36.78 55.34 15.38
N ARG A 106 36.26 56.11 14.40
CA ARG A 106 36.87 56.88 13.29
C ARG A 106 37.33 56.07 12.05
N GLY A 107 36.69 56.37 10.91
CA GLY A 107 37.13 56.19 9.50
C GLY A 107 36.28 55.15 8.72
N GLY A 108 35.64 55.38 7.57
CA GLY A 108 35.46 56.53 6.68
C GLY A 108 35.12 56.06 5.24
N ARG A 109 33.82 56.01 4.86
CA ARG A 109 33.14 56.21 3.53
C ARG A 109 33.64 55.47 2.23
N PRO A 110 32.88 55.44 1.09
CA PRO A 110 31.48 55.00 0.88
C PRO A 110 31.21 54.23 -0.48
N VAL A 111 30.02 53.60 -0.58
CA VAL A 111 29.06 53.57 -1.74
C VAL A 111 29.45 52.92 -3.10
N SER A 112 28.75 51.84 -3.51
CA SER A 112 27.80 51.79 -4.67
C SER A 112 27.48 50.36 -5.16
N ALA A 113 26.19 50.09 -5.41
CA ALA A 113 25.69 48.99 -6.25
C ALA A 113 25.89 49.31 -7.76
N PRO A 114 25.67 48.37 -8.70
CA PRO A 114 24.36 48.33 -9.39
C PRO A 114 23.90 46.94 -9.91
N ALA A 115 22.81 46.98 -10.68
CA ALA A 115 21.83 45.94 -11.01
C ALA A 115 22.11 45.01 -12.22
N ALA A 116 21.35 43.91 -12.24
CA ALA A 116 20.73 43.13 -13.33
C ALA A 116 21.16 43.31 -14.81
N ARG A 117 21.37 42.17 -15.52
CA ARG A 117 20.87 41.92 -16.89
C ARG A 117 20.93 40.44 -17.30
N ARG A 118 20.31 40.17 -18.45
CA ARG A 118 19.61 38.97 -18.94
C ARG A 118 20.39 38.29 -20.10
N ARG A 119 20.26 36.95 -20.23
CA ARG A 119 20.39 36.05 -21.43
C ARG A 119 21.56 36.25 -22.43
N GLN A 120 22.28 35.17 -22.77
CA GLN A 120 22.32 34.54 -24.11
C GLN A 120 23.29 33.32 -24.17
N THR A 121 22.92 32.37 -25.02
CA THR A 121 23.61 31.15 -25.48
C THR A 121 24.83 31.47 -26.36
N PRO A 122 25.67 30.46 -26.71
CA PRO A 122 26.25 30.45 -28.04
C PRO A 122 26.19 29.11 -28.78
N ASP A 123 25.96 29.25 -30.09
CA ASP A 123 25.99 28.28 -31.18
C ASP A 123 27.41 27.90 -31.62
N HIS A 124 27.48 26.80 -32.39
CA HIS A 124 28.62 26.27 -33.16
C HIS A 124 29.35 27.27 -34.06
N PRO A 125 30.54 26.85 -34.57
CA PRO A 125 30.69 26.79 -36.03
C PRO A 125 31.39 25.53 -36.57
N ARG A 126 30.97 25.12 -37.78
CA ARG A 126 31.67 24.20 -38.70
C ARG A 126 32.52 25.02 -39.68
N THR A 127 33.73 24.58 -40.00
CA THR A 127 34.36 24.72 -41.33
C THR A 127 35.36 23.58 -41.57
N ALA A 128 35.60 23.30 -42.86
CA ALA A 128 36.07 22.03 -43.40
C ALA A 128 37.46 22.11 -44.09
N ARG A 129 38.02 20.92 -44.32
CA ARG A 129 39.03 20.49 -45.34
C ARG A 129 40.51 20.86 -45.15
N GLY A 130 41.37 19.83 -45.28
CA GLY A 130 42.77 20.00 -45.72
C GLY A 130 43.79 18.91 -45.32
N THR A 131 43.75 17.74 -45.98
CA THR A 131 44.87 16.86 -46.44
C THR A 131 46.18 16.60 -45.65
N ARG A 132 46.43 15.29 -45.40
CA ARG A 132 47.67 14.43 -45.53
C ARG A 132 48.95 14.84 -44.73
N VAL A 133 49.71 13.94 -44.08
CA VAL A 133 50.56 12.85 -44.62
C VAL A 133 51.04 11.89 -43.49
N GLY A 134 51.04 10.56 -43.77
CA GLY A 134 52.01 9.49 -43.38
C GLY A 134 52.19 9.13 -41.90
N ALA A 135 52.51 7.90 -41.46
CA ALA A 135 52.75 6.55 -42.00
C ALA A 135 52.85 5.63 -40.73
N LEU A 136 52.48 4.35 -40.61
CA LEU A 136 52.96 3.06 -41.18
C LEU A 136 52.11 1.99 -40.45
N GLY A 137 51.51 0.97 -41.11
CA GLY A 137 52.10 -0.36 -41.40
C GLY A 137 51.68 -1.37 -40.31
N ALA A 138 51.16 -2.58 -40.53
CA ALA A 138 51.13 -3.53 -41.66
C ALA A 138 49.83 -4.37 -41.56
N ALA A 139 49.02 -4.52 -42.61
CA ALA A 139 49.07 -5.52 -43.69
C ALA A 139 48.82 -6.98 -43.23
N ALA A 140 47.58 -7.43 -43.51
CA ALA A 140 47.13 -8.82 -43.46
C ALA A 140 47.22 -9.44 -44.86
N ALA A 141 47.54 -10.73 -44.93
CA ALA A 141 47.38 -11.55 -46.13
C ALA A 141 46.81 -12.94 -45.77
N VAL A 142 45.60 -13.17 -46.27
CA VAL A 142 45.08 -14.36 -46.97
C VAL A 142 45.64 -15.74 -46.61
N ALA A 143 44.77 -16.67 -46.20
CA ALA A 143 44.68 -18.01 -46.81
C ALA A 143 43.43 -18.79 -46.38
N VAL A 144 42.79 -19.40 -47.37
CA VAL A 144 41.75 -20.43 -47.29
C VAL A 144 42.39 -21.77 -46.89
N THR A 145 41.74 -22.55 -46.03
CA THR A 145 42.01 -24.00 -45.91
C THR A 145 40.73 -24.80 -45.67
N LEU A 146 40.47 -25.72 -46.60
CA LEU A 146 39.57 -26.86 -46.47
C LEU A 146 40.36 -28.06 -45.89
N GLY A 147 39.76 -28.71 -44.88
CA GLY A 147 39.76 -30.16 -44.70
C GLY A 147 41.02 -30.89 -44.21
N VAL A 148 41.07 -31.21 -42.91
CA VAL A 148 41.58 -32.50 -42.39
C VAL A 148 40.72 -32.90 -41.19
N THR A 149 40.17 -34.12 -41.22
CA THR A 149 39.48 -34.79 -40.12
C THR A 149 40.48 -35.50 -39.21
N ALA A 150 40.38 -35.29 -37.89
CA ALA A 150 40.94 -36.17 -36.85
C ALA A 150 40.13 -36.00 -35.54
N PRO A 151 40.07 -37.02 -34.67
CA PRO A 151 38.90 -37.32 -33.84
C PRO A 151 38.94 -36.73 -32.42
N GLY A 152 37.73 -36.45 -31.89
CA GLY A 152 37.34 -36.58 -30.48
C GLY A 152 38.24 -35.97 -29.40
N ALA A 153 37.99 -34.71 -29.06
CA ALA A 153 38.30 -34.17 -27.72
C ALA A 153 36.99 -34.09 -26.91
N PRO A 154 36.97 -34.49 -25.63
CA PRO A 154 35.77 -34.40 -24.79
C PRO A 154 35.40 -32.92 -24.58
N PRO A 155 34.10 -32.59 -24.40
CA PRO A 155 33.69 -31.22 -24.15
C PRO A 155 34.34 -30.73 -22.85
N ALA A 156 35.04 -29.60 -22.95
CA ALA A 156 35.55 -28.85 -21.80
C ALA A 156 34.37 -28.52 -20.89
N THR A 157 34.43 -29.03 -19.67
CA THR A 157 33.48 -28.75 -18.60
C THR A 157 33.59 -27.26 -18.30
N ALA A 158 32.54 -26.49 -18.62
CA ALA A 158 32.45 -25.11 -18.18
C ALA A 158 32.43 -25.11 -16.65
N ALA A 159 33.49 -24.55 -16.04
CA ALA A 159 33.52 -24.30 -14.61
C ALA A 159 32.33 -23.40 -14.24
N PRO A 160 31.56 -23.73 -13.19
CA PRO A 160 30.47 -22.87 -12.76
C PRO A 160 31.07 -21.53 -12.31
N ILE A 161 30.55 -20.46 -12.89
CA ILE A 161 30.75 -19.10 -12.38
C ILE A 161 30.14 -19.11 -10.97
N ALA A 162 30.99 -18.95 -9.96
CA ALA A 162 30.55 -18.81 -8.59
C ALA A 162 29.75 -17.49 -8.48
N THR A 163 28.43 -17.59 -8.56
CA THR A 163 27.55 -16.57 -8.03
C THR A 163 27.82 -16.53 -6.53
N THR A 164 28.45 -15.47 -6.04
CA THR A 164 28.47 -15.15 -4.62
C THR A 164 27.04 -14.81 -4.21
N GLY A 165 26.22 -15.84 -3.98
CA GLY A 165 25.01 -15.70 -3.21
C GLY A 165 25.42 -15.24 -1.83
N ALA A 166 24.83 -14.15 -1.36
CA ALA A 166 24.83 -13.86 0.06
C ALA A 166 24.10 -15.03 0.73
N THR A 167 24.86 -15.99 1.26
CA THR A 167 24.35 -16.92 2.26
C THR A 167 24.01 -16.09 3.47
N THR A 168 22.74 -15.69 3.59
CA THR A 168 22.15 -15.39 4.89
C THR A 168 22.30 -16.65 5.70
N SER A 169 23.30 -16.68 6.60
CA SER A 169 23.35 -17.71 7.63
C SER A 169 22.03 -17.64 8.38
N ALA A 170 21.22 -18.69 8.28
CA ALA A 170 20.04 -18.81 9.12
C ALA A 170 20.51 -18.71 10.58
N VAL A 171 20.02 -17.72 11.31
CA VAL A 171 20.24 -17.65 12.76
C VAL A 171 19.58 -18.90 13.33
N ALA A 172 20.33 -19.70 14.08
CA ALA A 172 19.77 -20.89 14.71
C ALA A 172 18.79 -20.42 15.78
N GLN A 173 17.50 -20.55 15.49
CA GLN A 173 16.45 -20.06 16.37
C GLN A 173 16.30 -20.99 17.59
N ALA A 174 16.21 -20.40 18.78
CA ALA A 174 15.90 -21.13 19.99
C ALA A 174 14.51 -21.75 19.89
N GLU A 175 14.38 -23.01 20.35
CA GLU A 175 13.12 -23.76 20.35
C GLU A 175 12.00 -23.04 21.11
N SER A 176 12.37 -22.26 22.11
CA SER A 176 11.46 -21.39 22.85
C SER A 176 12.18 -20.21 23.49
N GLY A 177 11.45 -19.15 23.83
CA GLY A 177 11.97 -17.99 24.55
C GLY A 177 11.16 -16.71 24.30
N SER A 178 11.65 -15.60 24.85
CA SER A 178 10.98 -14.30 24.81
C SER A 178 10.88 -13.73 23.40
N ARG A 179 9.66 -13.47 22.94
CA ARG A 179 9.41 -13.04 21.56
C ARG A 179 8.00 -12.50 21.36
N PHE A 180 7.81 -11.65 20.36
CA PHE A 180 6.49 -11.19 19.93
C PHE A 180 6.43 -10.95 18.42
N THR A 181 5.24 -10.89 17.85
CA THR A 181 5.05 -10.65 16.41
C THR A 181 4.43 -9.29 16.13
N LEU A 182 5.11 -8.43 15.36
CA LEU A 182 4.50 -7.25 14.76
C LEU A 182 3.89 -7.61 13.41
N ALA A 183 2.59 -7.40 13.22
CA ALA A 183 1.93 -7.63 11.95
C ALA A 183 1.95 -6.38 11.06
N VAL A 184 2.24 -6.55 9.78
CA VAL A 184 2.31 -5.47 8.79
C VAL A 184 1.32 -5.74 7.65
N LEU A 185 0.30 -4.89 7.57
CA LEU A 185 -0.64 -4.85 6.46
C LEU A 185 -0.03 -3.99 5.33
N PRO A 186 0.20 -4.57 4.14
CA PRO A 186 0.80 -3.86 3.01
C PRO A 186 -0.26 -2.97 2.32
N ASP A 187 0.05 -2.47 1.12
CA ASP A 187 -0.83 -1.68 0.28
C ASP A 187 -2.13 -2.45 -0.06
N THR A 188 -3.25 -2.05 0.54
CA THR A 188 -4.54 -2.76 0.47
C THR A 188 -5.48 -2.22 -0.61
N GLN A 189 -5.00 -1.29 -1.44
CA GLN A 189 -5.87 -0.47 -2.27
C GLN A 189 -6.75 -1.28 -3.23
N PHE A 190 -6.23 -2.38 -3.76
CA PHE A 190 -7.00 -3.24 -4.66
C PHE A 190 -8.01 -4.12 -3.95
N TYR A 191 -7.78 -4.49 -2.68
CA TYR A 191 -8.80 -5.15 -1.87
C TYR A 191 -9.99 -4.21 -1.67
N SER A 192 -9.72 -2.95 -1.30
CA SER A 192 -10.74 -1.91 -1.17
C SER A 192 -11.46 -1.62 -2.49
N ARG A 193 -10.70 -1.46 -3.60
CA ARG A 193 -11.23 -1.19 -4.94
C ARG A 193 -12.23 -2.24 -5.41
N TYR A 194 -11.88 -3.51 -5.22
CA TYR A 194 -12.63 -4.64 -5.80
C TYR A 194 -13.53 -5.34 -4.77
N SER A 195 -13.58 -4.88 -3.51
CA SER A 195 -14.40 -5.46 -2.45
C SER A 195 -15.87 -5.59 -2.86
N ALA A 196 -16.53 -4.48 -3.20
CA ALA A 196 -17.97 -4.48 -3.51
C ALA A 196 -18.31 -5.12 -4.86
N ASP A 197 -17.44 -5.00 -5.85
CA ASP A 197 -17.73 -5.37 -7.25
C ASP A 197 -17.30 -6.79 -7.61
N GLN A 198 -16.30 -7.35 -6.93
CA GLN A 198 -15.72 -8.66 -7.27
C GLN A 198 -15.63 -9.59 -6.06
N PHE A 199 -15.00 -9.15 -4.96
CA PHE A 199 -14.69 -10.06 -3.86
C PHE A 199 -15.95 -10.45 -3.07
N VAL A 200 -16.65 -9.49 -2.48
CA VAL A 200 -17.85 -9.78 -1.66
C VAL A 200 -18.93 -10.53 -2.45
N PRO A 201 -19.26 -10.18 -3.71
CA PRO A 201 -20.22 -10.96 -4.50
C PRO A 201 -19.79 -12.41 -4.77
N ARG A 202 -18.48 -12.67 -4.88
CA ARG A 202 -17.94 -13.98 -5.23
C ARG A 202 -17.64 -14.86 -4.02
N TYR A 203 -17.04 -14.28 -2.97
CA TYR A 203 -16.54 -14.99 -1.79
C TYR A 203 -17.33 -14.70 -0.51
N GLY A 204 -18.24 -13.72 -0.53
CA GLY A 204 -18.98 -13.27 0.67
C GLY A 204 -18.15 -12.40 1.63
N THR A 205 -16.87 -12.19 1.32
CA THR A 205 -15.90 -11.37 2.06
C THR A 205 -14.82 -10.88 1.08
N ASP A 206 -13.81 -10.16 1.55
CA ASP A 206 -12.67 -9.67 0.77
C ASP A 206 -11.33 -9.89 1.49
N PRO A 207 -10.19 -9.83 0.76
CA PRO A 207 -8.89 -10.12 1.36
C PRO A 207 -8.54 -9.22 2.54
N PHE A 208 -8.92 -7.93 2.52
CA PHE A 208 -8.57 -7.00 3.58
C PHE A 208 -9.29 -7.36 4.88
N GLN A 209 -10.60 -7.62 4.80
CA GLN A 209 -11.36 -8.07 5.96
C GLN A 209 -10.86 -9.43 6.49
N VAL A 210 -10.50 -10.36 5.59
CA VAL A 210 -9.93 -11.66 6.02
C VAL A 210 -8.59 -11.51 6.73
N GLN A 211 -7.74 -10.57 6.30
CA GLN A 211 -6.49 -10.28 7.00
C GLN A 211 -6.74 -9.79 8.43
N THR A 212 -7.63 -8.81 8.60
CA THR A 212 -7.89 -8.23 9.93
C THR A 212 -8.62 -9.20 10.85
N GLU A 213 -9.57 -10.00 10.34
CA GLU A 213 -10.21 -11.08 11.09
C GLU A 213 -9.18 -12.11 11.57
N TRP A 214 -8.31 -12.57 10.68
CA TRP A 214 -7.28 -13.55 11.02
C TRP A 214 -6.30 -13.01 12.08
N LEU A 215 -5.90 -11.74 11.97
CA LEU A 215 -5.01 -11.12 12.97
C LEU A 215 -5.66 -11.08 14.35
N VAL A 216 -6.94 -10.69 14.45
CA VAL A 216 -7.67 -10.68 15.74
C VAL A 216 -7.83 -12.09 16.29
N GLU A 217 -8.18 -13.06 15.45
CA GLU A 217 -8.39 -14.46 15.86
C GLU A 217 -7.10 -15.11 16.41
N ASN A 218 -5.94 -14.71 15.87
CA ASN A 218 -4.65 -15.34 16.19
C ASN A 218 -3.73 -14.44 17.04
N ALA A 219 -4.17 -13.25 17.45
CA ALA A 219 -3.34 -12.30 18.18
C ALA A 219 -2.74 -12.88 19.46
N ALA A 220 -3.53 -13.64 20.23
CA ALA A 220 -3.04 -14.26 21.46
C ALA A 220 -2.06 -15.41 21.20
N GLU A 221 -2.29 -16.20 20.14
CA GLU A 221 -1.47 -17.37 19.81
C GLU A 221 -0.14 -16.99 19.13
N LEU A 222 -0.14 -15.90 18.38
CA LEU A 222 1.04 -15.37 17.69
C LEU A 222 1.71 -14.22 18.45
N ASN A 223 1.28 -13.96 19.69
CA ASN A 223 1.72 -12.86 20.54
C ASN A 223 1.84 -11.54 19.76
N ILE A 224 0.73 -11.11 19.14
CA ILE A 224 0.64 -9.89 18.33
C ILE A 224 0.13 -8.74 19.21
N PRO A 225 0.99 -7.84 19.70
CA PRO A 225 0.54 -6.70 20.50
C PRO A 225 -0.02 -5.57 19.64
N PHE A 226 0.38 -5.50 18.36
CA PHE A 226 0.11 -4.35 17.51
C PHE A 226 0.17 -4.68 16.00
N VAL A 227 -0.56 -3.91 15.19
CA VAL A 227 -0.62 -4.02 13.71
C VAL A 227 -0.21 -2.69 13.06
N VAL A 228 0.62 -2.73 12.02
CA VAL A 228 1.04 -1.55 11.24
C VAL A 228 0.48 -1.64 9.83
N HIS A 229 -0.26 -0.62 9.37
CA HIS A 229 -0.68 -0.48 7.98
C HIS A 229 0.17 0.58 7.26
N VAL A 230 0.81 0.22 6.15
CA VAL A 230 1.82 1.09 5.47
C VAL A 230 1.25 2.05 4.43
N GLY A 231 -0.07 2.11 4.26
CA GLY A 231 -0.76 3.10 3.44
C GLY A 231 -1.35 2.52 2.16
N ASP A 232 -1.79 3.40 1.25
CA ASP A 232 -2.62 3.04 0.09
C ASP A 232 -3.80 2.16 0.51
N VAL A 233 -4.61 2.74 1.38
CA VAL A 233 -5.79 2.11 1.96
C VAL A 233 -6.89 1.91 0.89
N VAL A 234 -7.00 2.85 -0.05
CA VAL A 234 -7.90 2.80 -1.21
C VAL A 234 -7.15 3.09 -2.51
N ASP A 235 -7.69 2.68 -3.66
CA ASP A 235 -7.04 2.88 -4.97
C ASP A 235 -7.40 4.23 -5.56
N ARG A 236 -8.59 4.70 -5.23
CA ARG A 236 -9.13 5.96 -5.73
C ARG A 236 -9.75 6.69 -4.57
N GLU A 237 -9.06 7.72 -4.05
CA GLU A 237 -9.56 8.51 -2.92
C GLU A 237 -11.01 8.96 -3.13
N ASN A 238 -11.40 9.34 -4.35
CA ASN A 238 -12.73 9.84 -4.63
C ASN A 238 -13.87 8.80 -4.63
N GLN A 239 -13.58 7.51 -4.39
CA GLN A 239 -14.55 6.42 -4.40
C GLN A 239 -14.99 6.00 -2.99
N ALA A 240 -16.22 6.37 -2.62
CA ALA A 240 -16.75 6.13 -1.27
C ALA A 240 -16.88 4.64 -0.90
N GLN A 241 -17.14 3.77 -1.87
CA GLN A 241 -17.25 2.33 -1.63
C GLN A 241 -15.92 1.69 -1.20
N GLU A 242 -14.79 2.23 -1.66
CA GLU A 242 -13.46 1.73 -1.29
C GLU A 242 -13.17 2.06 0.18
N TRP A 243 -13.44 3.30 0.58
CA TRP A 243 -13.35 3.72 1.98
C TRP A 243 -14.31 2.93 2.88
N THR A 244 -15.49 2.57 2.38
CA THR A 244 -16.44 1.74 3.14
C THR A 244 -15.89 0.34 3.38
N ALA A 245 -15.21 -0.25 2.38
CA ALA A 245 -14.55 -1.54 2.51
C ALA A 245 -13.38 -1.47 3.50
N ALA A 246 -12.47 -0.52 3.32
CA ALA A 246 -11.33 -0.31 4.20
C ALA A 246 -11.75 -0.03 5.65
N SER A 247 -12.73 0.86 5.85
CA SER A 247 -13.25 1.22 7.17
C SER A 247 -13.85 0.01 7.89
N ARG A 248 -14.55 -0.87 7.16
CA ARG A 248 -15.08 -2.14 7.68
C ARG A 248 -13.95 -3.08 8.08
N ALA A 249 -12.95 -3.29 7.22
CA ALA A 249 -11.82 -4.17 7.50
C ALA A 249 -11.03 -3.72 8.74
N MET A 250 -10.69 -2.43 8.83
CA MET A 250 -9.99 -1.89 10.01
C MET A 250 -10.87 -1.89 11.27
N GLY A 251 -12.20 -1.76 11.12
CA GLY A 251 -13.15 -1.88 12.23
C GLY A 251 -13.10 -3.25 12.92
N VAL A 252 -12.67 -4.31 12.23
CA VAL A 252 -12.47 -5.63 12.86
C VAL A 252 -11.38 -5.59 13.93
N LEU A 253 -10.28 -4.87 13.69
CA LEU A 253 -9.21 -4.71 14.69
C LEU A 253 -9.72 -3.96 15.93
N GLU A 254 -10.52 -2.91 15.69
CA GLU A 254 -11.16 -2.10 16.75
C GLU A 254 -12.12 -2.94 17.61
N ASP A 255 -12.99 -3.70 16.96
CA ASP A 255 -13.95 -4.58 17.63
C ASP A 255 -13.25 -5.72 18.39
N GLY A 256 -12.10 -6.18 17.88
CA GLY A 256 -11.21 -7.17 18.50
C GLY A 256 -10.33 -6.61 19.62
N GLY A 257 -10.23 -5.29 19.77
CA GLY A 257 -9.34 -4.62 20.71
C GLY A 257 -7.86 -4.75 20.37
N LEU A 258 -7.51 -5.08 19.12
CA LEU A 258 -6.13 -5.18 18.65
C LEU A 258 -5.65 -3.82 18.15
N GLY A 259 -4.63 -3.27 18.82
CA GLY A 259 -4.07 -1.96 18.49
C GLY A 259 -3.50 -1.90 17.09
N TYR A 260 -3.71 -0.80 16.37
CA TYR A 260 -3.14 -0.60 15.04
C TYR A 260 -2.65 0.82 14.71
N SER A 261 -1.72 0.97 13.78
CA SER A 261 -1.43 2.25 13.13
C SER A 261 -1.83 2.22 11.65
N ILE A 262 -2.25 3.36 11.13
CA ILE A 262 -2.60 3.56 9.73
C ILE A 262 -2.20 4.97 9.30
N LEU A 263 -1.80 5.11 8.03
CA LEU A 263 -1.38 6.36 7.43
C LEU A 263 -1.87 6.43 5.97
N PRO A 264 -2.07 7.64 5.39
CA PRO A 264 -2.42 7.77 3.99
C PRO A 264 -1.20 7.52 3.09
N GLY A 265 -1.38 6.72 2.04
CA GLY A 265 -0.46 6.59 0.92
C GLY A 265 -0.71 7.60 -0.20
N ASN A 266 -0.09 7.42 -1.36
CA ASN A 266 -0.28 8.34 -2.48
C ASN A 266 -1.68 8.20 -3.11
N HIS A 267 -2.34 7.04 -3.02
CA HIS A 267 -3.70 6.85 -3.55
C HIS A 267 -4.80 7.38 -2.62
N ASP A 268 -4.46 7.68 -1.37
CA ASP A 268 -5.38 8.16 -0.33
C ASP A 268 -5.55 9.69 -0.29
N VAL A 269 -4.81 10.41 -1.14
CA VAL A 269 -4.76 11.88 -1.19
C VAL A 269 -5.20 12.44 -2.55
N VAL A 270 -5.67 13.69 -2.54
CA VAL A 270 -6.23 14.37 -3.72
C VAL A 270 -5.15 14.70 -4.77
N ASP A 271 -4.02 15.24 -4.32
CA ASP A 271 -2.83 15.52 -5.14
C ASP A 271 -1.63 14.75 -4.57
N GLN A 272 -1.25 13.70 -5.28
CA GLN A 272 -0.15 12.81 -4.89
C GLN A 272 1.22 13.50 -4.90
N GLY A 273 1.36 14.59 -5.68
CA GLY A 273 2.59 15.39 -5.76
C GLY A 273 2.68 16.47 -4.69
N ALA A 274 1.59 16.76 -3.97
CA ALA A 274 1.55 17.74 -2.90
C ALA A 274 2.05 17.17 -1.57
N ARG A 275 2.57 18.05 -0.71
CA ARG A 275 2.92 17.70 0.67
C ARG A 275 1.67 17.38 1.49
N SER A 276 1.84 16.56 2.52
CA SER A 276 0.78 16.17 3.45
C SER A 276 0.09 17.40 4.04
N SER A 277 -1.23 17.43 4.01
CA SER A 277 -2.03 18.44 4.72
C SER A 277 -3.47 17.96 4.89
N VAL A 278 -4.19 18.58 5.83
CA VAL A 278 -5.63 18.34 6.01
C VAL A 278 -6.41 18.55 4.70
N GLY A 279 -6.05 19.59 3.94
CA GLY A 279 -6.70 19.92 2.68
C GLY A 279 -6.45 18.91 1.56
N ASN A 280 -5.32 18.18 1.61
CA ASN A 280 -4.96 17.17 0.62
C ASN A 280 -5.52 15.77 0.93
N SER A 281 -5.96 15.53 2.18
CA SER A 281 -6.39 14.19 2.63
C SER A 281 -7.81 14.17 3.24
N PRO A 282 -8.80 14.91 2.68
CA PRO A 282 -10.09 15.10 3.35
C PRO A 282 -10.86 13.80 3.56
N ARG A 283 -10.76 12.83 2.63
CA ARG A 283 -11.51 11.57 2.72
C ARG A 283 -10.85 10.55 3.63
N TYR A 284 -9.52 10.44 3.57
CA TYR A 284 -8.76 9.70 4.58
C TYR A 284 -9.15 10.18 5.98
N LEU A 285 -9.08 11.49 6.23
CA LEU A 285 -9.38 12.08 7.54
C LEU A 285 -10.87 12.03 7.92
N SER A 286 -11.77 11.76 6.97
CA SER A 286 -13.18 11.51 7.29
C SER A 286 -13.43 10.07 7.75
N ASN A 287 -12.58 9.13 7.35
CA ASN A 287 -12.68 7.71 7.73
C ASN A 287 -11.79 7.36 8.94
N PHE A 288 -10.66 8.05 9.09
CA PHE A 288 -9.66 7.86 10.16
C PHE A 288 -9.38 9.18 10.89
N ALA A 289 -10.45 9.86 11.31
CA ALA A 289 -10.38 11.09 12.10
C ALA A 289 -9.77 10.84 13.50
N THR A 290 -9.27 11.89 14.17
CA THR A 290 -8.76 11.81 15.55
C THR A 290 -9.72 11.07 16.49
N SER A 291 -11.03 11.28 16.40
CA SER A 291 -12.00 10.61 17.27
C SER A 291 -12.02 9.08 17.14
N ARG A 292 -11.63 8.55 15.98
CA ARG A 292 -11.51 7.10 15.73
C ARG A 292 -10.15 6.61 16.18
N VAL A 293 -9.08 7.26 15.71
CA VAL A 293 -7.70 6.83 16.01
C VAL A 293 -7.35 6.99 17.49
N SER A 294 -7.96 7.95 18.21
CA SER A 294 -7.74 8.12 19.66
C SER A 294 -8.48 7.11 20.53
N ALA A 295 -9.41 6.33 19.97
CA ALA A 295 -10.11 5.26 20.69
C ALA A 295 -9.32 3.94 20.66
N ASN A 296 -8.32 3.84 19.78
CA ASN A 296 -7.47 2.69 19.60
C ASN A 296 -6.52 2.53 20.83
N PRO A 297 -6.29 1.30 21.33
CA PRO A 297 -5.41 1.07 22.48
C PRO A 297 -4.02 1.66 22.28
N GLY A 298 -3.44 2.15 23.38
CA GLY A 298 -2.09 2.68 23.37
C GLY A 298 -1.93 4.06 22.73
N PHE A 299 -3.02 4.75 22.39
CA PHE A 299 -2.96 6.09 21.77
C PHE A 299 -2.11 7.08 22.58
N VAL A 300 -1.09 7.66 21.92
CA VAL A 300 -0.23 8.70 22.48
C VAL A 300 -0.65 10.06 21.96
N ASP A 301 -0.61 10.25 20.64
CA ASP A 301 -0.95 11.52 20.01
C ASP A 301 -1.36 11.37 18.54
N SER A 302 -2.05 12.38 18.00
CA SER A 302 -2.39 12.48 16.59
C SER A 302 -2.07 13.87 16.04
N PHE A 303 -1.52 13.91 14.83
CA PHE A 303 -1.29 15.13 14.10
C PHE A 303 -2.38 15.41 13.08
N GLN A 304 -2.82 16.67 13.01
CA GLN A 304 -3.73 17.17 11.97
C GLN A 304 -4.93 16.24 11.67
N ASN A 305 -5.67 15.87 12.72
CA ASN A 305 -6.87 15.03 12.64
C ASN A 305 -6.63 13.55 12.25
N GLY A 306 -5.45 12.98 12.57
CA GLY A 306 -5.12 11.58 12.29
C GLY A 306 -4.24 11.36 11.06
N LEU A 307 -3.67 12.43 10.48
CA LEU A 307 -2.69 12.32 9.39
C LEU A 307 -1.42 11.59 9.83
N GLY A 308 -0.91 11.96 11.00
CA GLY A 308 0.15 11.23 11.70
C GLY A 308 -0.39 10.72 13.02
N THR A 309 0.06 9.56 13.45
CA THR A 309 -0.37 8.95 14.72
C THR A 309 0.80 8.30 15.44
N ALA A 310 0.76 8.33 16.76
CA ALA A 310 1.69 7.64 17.64
C ALA A 310 0.93 6.77 18.63
N TYR A 311 1.40 5.54 18.81
CA TYR A 311 0.86 4.57 19.75
C TYR A 311 1.98 3.88 20.50
N THR A 312 1.75 3.57 21.77
CA THR A 312 2.57 2.63 22.53
C THR A 312 1.89 1.28 22.60
N PHE A 313 2.68 0.22 22.72
CA PHE A 313 2.19 -1.12 23.01
C PHE A 313 3.20 -1.87 23.86
N GLU A 314 2.69 -2.79 24.68
CA GLU A 314 3.51 -3.61 25.57
C GLU A 314 3.79 -4.95 24.90
N ALA A 315 5.05 -5.38 24.90
CA ALA A 315 5.45 -6.68 24.42
C ALA A 315 6.58 -7.23 25.30
N GLN A 316 6.37 -8.42 25.86
CA GLN A 316 7.37 -9.11 26.69
C GLN A 316 7.90 -8.23 27.84
N GLY A 317 7.00 -7.48 28.51
CA GLY A 317 7.35 -6.61 29.63
C GLY A 317 7.99 -5.26 29.25
N GLU A 318 8.17 -5.00 27.95
CA GLU A 318 8.78 -3.78 27.43
C GLU A 318 7.76 -2.94 26.64
N THR A 319 7.90 -1.62 26.73
CA THR A 319 7.09 -0.67 25.95
C THR A 319 7.78 -0.38 24.61
N PHE A 320 7.02 -0.50 23.52
CA PHE A 320 7.42 -0.08 22.18
C PHE A 320 6.51 1.02 21.65
N MET A 321 6.97 1.76 20.65
CA MET A 321 6.17 2.76 19.95
C MET A 321 6.01 2.46 18.46
N SER A 322 4.78 2.57 17.95
CA SER A 322 4.50 2.73 16.52
C SER A 322 4.32 4.21 16.19
N LEU A 323 5.17 4.76 15.32
CA LEU A 323 5.11 6.15 14.86
C LEU A 323 4.82 6.21 13.35
N ALA A 324 3.58 6.54 12.98
CA ALA A 324 3.10 6.52 11.60
C ALA A 324 3.02 7.93 11.00
N LEU A 325 3.76 8.14 9.90
CA LEU A 325 3.86 9.43 9.19
C LEU A 325 3.16 9.37 7.82
N PRO A 326 2.36 10.37 7.45
CA PRO A 326 1.63 10.39 6.19
C PRO A 326 2.56 10.44 4.98
N TRP A 327 2.05 9.96 3.83
CA TRP A 327 2.69 10.17 2.53
C TRP A 327 3.09 11.64 2.33
N ASN A 328 4.34 11.82 1.88
CA ASN A 328 4.91 13.11 1.53
C ASN A 328 4.79 14.15 2.66
N ALA A 329 5.11 13.71 3.89
CA ALA A 329 5.12 14.51 5.11
C ALA A 329 5.75 15.89 4.90
N ASP A 330 5.15 16.91 5.53
CA ASP A 330 5.68 18.27 5.53
C ASP A 330 6.55 18.54 6.78
N GLN A 331 7.16 19.73 6.85
CA GLN A 331 8.01 20.10 7.98
C GLN A 331 7.27 20.11 9.33
N SER A 332 5.97 20.35 9.33
CA SER A 332 5.17 20.39 10.55
C SER A 332 4.91 18.98 11.11
N VAL A 333 4.81 17.98 10.24
CA VAL A 333 4.79 16.56 10.63
C VAL A 333 6.11 16.17 11.30
N TYR A 334 7.28 16.55 10.74
CA TYR A 334 8.56 16.21 11.37
C TYR A 334 8.73 16.87 12.74
N ALA A 335 8.31 18.12 12.89
CA ALA A 335 8.37 18.82 14.17
C ALA A 335 7.47 18.16 15.23
N TRP A 336 6.28 17.70 14.82
CA TRP A 336 5.40 16.92 15.68
C TRP A 336 6.00 15.57 16.06
N ALA A 337 6.51 14.81 15.08
CA ALA A 337 7.11 13.50 15.30
C ALA A 337 8.32 13.61 16.24
N GLN A 338 9.18 14.62 16.06
CA GLN A 338 10.28 14.90 16.98
C GLN A 338 9.77 15.17 18.40
N GLY A 339 8.70 15.96 18.55
CA GLY A 339 8.10 16.22 19.86
C GLY A 339 7.55 14.96 20.55
N VAL A 340 7.04 13.99 19.78
CA VAL A 340 6.64 12.67 20.32
C VAL A 340 7.86 11.89 20.81
N LEU A 341 8.93 11.80 20.01
CA LEU A 341 10.17 11.10 20.36
C LEU A 341 10.87 11.74 21.57
N ASP A 342 10.92 13.06 21.63
CA ASP A 342 11.50 13.83 22.74
C ASP A 342 10.75 13.59 24.06
N ALA A 343 9.44 13.31 23.97
CA ALA A 343 8.59 13.02 25.13
C ALA A 343 8.68 11.57 25.61
N HIS A 344 9.29 10.67 24.83
CA HIS A 344 9.42 9.23 25.13
C HIS A 344 10.86 8.75 24.88
N PRO A 345 11.87 9.38 25.51
CA PRO A 345 13.28 9.23 25.12
C PRO A 345 13.85 7.82 25.27
N ASP A 346 13.19 6.98 26.07
CA ASP A 346 13.57 5.62 26.46
C ASP A 346 12.78 4.52 25.75
N VAL A 347 11.95 4.86 24.74
CA VAL A 347 11.05 3.90 24.08
C VAL A 347 11.58 3.51 22.69
N PRO A 348 11.83 2.22 22.40
CA PRO A 348 12.16 1.78 21.04
C PRO A 348 11.01 2.02 20.06
N VAL A 349 11.32 2.61 18.89
CA VAL A 349 10.33 3.07 17.92
C VAL A 349 10.41 2.32 16.59
N VAL A 350 9.26 1.82 16.16
CA VAL A 350 8.99 1.39 14.79
C VAL A 350 8.34 2.54 14.03
N LEU A 351 9.03 3.07 13.02
CA LEU A 351 8.52 4.16 12.18
C LEU A 351 7.92 3.61 10.89
N SER A 352 6.69 3.99 10.57
CA SER A 352 6.08 3.67 9.28
C SER A 352 5.77 4.92 8.47
N SER A 353 6.06 4.86 7.17
CA SER A 353 5.59 5.84 6.20
C SER A 353 5.43 5.15 4.85
N HIS A 354 4.59 5.69 3.98
CA HIS A 354 4.22 4.98 2.77
C HIS A 354 5.40 4.69 1.83
N ALA A 355 6.40 5.58 1.75
CA ALA A 355 7.61 5.36 0.98
C ALA A 355 8.87 5.81 1.75
N ILE A 356 9.77 4.85 2.00
CA ILE A 356 11.06 5.09 2.65
C ILE A 356 12.20 4.54 1.79
N ILE A 357 12.17 3.24 1.49
CA ILE A 357 13.07 2.64 0.49
C ILE A 357 12.23 2.21 -0.72
N GLY A 358 12.86 2.10 -1.88
CA GLY A 358 12.27 1.44 -3.05
C GLY A 358 12.94 0.12 -3.34
N VAL A 359 12.52 -0.52 -4.42
CA VAL A 359 13.14 -1.73 -4.96
C VAL A 359 13.52 -1.51 -6.43
N GLN A 360 14.66 -2.05 -6.84
CA GLN A 360 15.13 -1.96 -8.22
C GLN A 360 14.33 -2.89 -9.15
N SER A 361 14.58 -2.78 -10.45
CA SER A 361 13.90 -3.60 -11.46
C SER A 361 14.19 -5.11 -11.35
N ASP A 362 15.20 -5.50 -10.58
CA ASP A 362 15.49 -6.91 -10.27
C ASP A 362 14.60 -7.48 -9.16
N GLN A 363 13.75 -6.64 -8.54
CA GLN A 363 12.82 -7.00 -7.46
C GLN A 363 13.52 -7.54 -6.19
N ILE A 364 14.81 -7.25 -6.04
CA ILE A 364 15.65 -7.77 -4.96
C ILE A 364 16.48 -6.66 -4.32
N THR A 365 17.05 -5.76 -5.13
CA THR A 365 18.00 -4.77 -4.63
C THR A 365 17.26 -3.54 -4.12
N PRO A 366 17.56 -3.04 -2.91
CA PRO A 366 16.94 -1.81 -2.41
C PRO A 366 17.37 -0.60 -3.26
N ALA A 367 16.47 0.38 -3.36
CA ALA A 367 16.67 1.62 -4.09
C ALA A 367 16.40 2.83 -3.20
N ASP A 368 17.09 3.94 -3.48
CA ASP A 368 16.79 5.20 -2.83
C ASP A 368 15.53 5.85 -3.39
N PHE A 369 14.78 6.50 -2.50
CA PHE A 369 13.71 7.41 -2.85
C PHE A 369 13.97 8.76 -2.21
N TRP A 370 13.74 9.84 -2.96
CA TRP A 370 14.10 11.19 -2.52
C TRP A 370 13.43 11.58 -1.19
N PHE A 371 12.16 11.20 -1.00
CA PHE A 371 11.42 11.50 0.22
C PHE A 371 11.88 10.61 1.39
N GLY A 372 12.21 9.35 1.12
CA GLY A 372 12.80 8.47 2.12
C GLY A 372 14.17 8.94 2.58
N GLN A 373 14.96 9.53 1.69
CA GLN A 373 16.22 10.18 2.04
C GLN A 373 15.97 11.46 2.86
N GLU A 374 14.94 12.24 2.55
CA GLU A 374 14.53 13.39 3.37
C GLU A 374 14.09 12.97 4.78
N LEU A 375 13.28 11.90 4.91
CA LEU A 375 12.91 11.30 6.19
C LEU A 375 14.13 10.84 6.97
N TRP A 376 15.09 10.21 6.29
CA TRP A 376 16.35 9.79 6.88
C TRP A 376 17.10 10.96 7.49
N ASP A 377 17.36 12.00 6.69
CA ASP A 377 18.18 13.14 7.10
C ASP A 377 17.50 14.03 8.15
N ARG A 378 16.17 14.10 8.17
CA ARG A 378 15.43 15.01 9.06
C ARG A 378 14.98 14.38 10.37
N LEU A 379 14.83 13.06 10.42
CA LEU A 379 14.20 12.39 11.55
C LEU A 379 14.90 11.07 11.90
N ILE A 380 15.06 10.14 10.96
CA ILE A 380 15.48 8.77 11.31
C ILE A 380 16.95 8.74 11.79
N ALA A 381 17.87 9.37 11.07
CA ALA A 381 19.30 9.31 11.39
C ALA A 381 19.64 9.90 12.76
N GLY A 382 18.96 10.98 13.14
CA GLY A 382 19.23 11.72 14.37
C GLY A 382 18.55 11.17 15.63
N ASN A 383 17.66 10.19 15.50
CA ASN A 383 16.88 9.65 16.62
C ASN A 383 17.18 8.15 16.83
N ASP A 384 18.03 7.86 17.80
CA ASP A 384 18.52 6.48 18.04
C ASP A 384 17.43 5.47 18.42
N GLN A 385 16.34 5.97 19.01
CA GLN A 385 15.15 5.20 19.34
C GLN A 385 14.53 4.51 18.10
N ILE A 386 14.68 5.08 16.91
CA ILE A 386 14.14 4.50 15.67
C ILE A 386 15.06 3.37 15.21
N PHE A 387 14.65 2.13 15.41
CA PHE A 387 15.44 0.95 15.05
C PHE A 387 14.89 0.18 13.84
N LEU A 388 13.60 0.33 13.55
CA LEU A 388 12.92 -0.33 12.44
C LEU A 388 12.08 0.68 11.66
N THR A 389 12.16 0.64 10.33
CA THR A 389 11.29 1.41 9.44
C THR A 389 10.54 0.52 8.46
N LEU A 390 9.24 0.78 8.28
CA LEU A 390 8.34 0.00 7.43
C LEU A 390 7.70 0.86 6.33
N ASN A 391 7.71 0.38 5.08
CA ASN A 391 7.01 1.03 3.97
C ASN A 391 6.44 0.06 2.92
N GLY A 392 5.53 0.60 2.10
CA GLY A 392 4.94 -0.06 0.93
C GLY A 392 5.35 0.67 -0.36
N HIS A 393 4.37 1.04 -1.20
CA HIS A 393 4.47 1.90 -2.39
C HIS A 393 5.24 1.33 -3.59
N PHE A 394 6.33 0.59 -3.38
CA PHE A 394 7.15 0.05 -4.47
C PHE A 394 6.98 -1.46 -4.60
N HIS A 395 6.26 -1.89 -5.63
CA HIS A 395 5.91 -3.29 -5.85
C HIS A 395 7.10 -4.25 -5.67
N GLY A 396 6.99 -5.14 -4.69
CA GLY A 396 7.99 -6.13 -4.31
C GLY A 396 8.24 -6.18 -2.81
N ALA A 397 9.27 -6.92 -2.43
CA ALA A 397 9.78 -6.94 -1.07
C ALA A 397 11.30 -6.76 -1.11
N THR A 398 11.83 -5.94 -0.21
CA THR A 398 13.28 -5.73 -0.06
C THR A 398 13.59 -5.22 1.34
N GLN A 399 14.84 -5.34 1.75
CA GLN A 399 15.32 -4.73 2.98
C GLN A 399 16.68 -4.06 2.78
N ARG A 400 17.03 -3.15 3.69
CA ARG A 400 18.42 -2.72 3.89
C ARG A 400 18.65 -2.31 5.34
N THR A 401 19.90 -2.40 5.78
CA THR A 401 20.37 -1.83 7.04
C THR A 401 21.16 -0.55 6.79
N ARG A 402 20.94 0.48 7.59
CA ARG A 402 21.73 1.72 7.61
C ARG A 402 22.21 2.02 9.03
N ILE A 403 23.31 2.76 9.17
CA ILE A 403 23.84 3.20 10.47
C ILE A 403 23.36 4.63 10.74
N ASN A 404 22.74 4.85 11.91
CA ASN A 404 22.27 6.17 12.34
C ASN A 404 23.42 7.03 12.93
N ASP A 405 23.10 8.26 13.36
CA ASP A 405 24.09 9.20 13.89
C ASP A 405 24.66 8.79 15.26
N ALA A 406 23.97 7.87 15.97
CA ALA A 406 24.45 7.25 17.21
C ALA A 406 25.39 6.05 16.95
N GLY A 407 25.53 5.60 15.70
CA GLY A 407 26.36 4.46 15.33
C GLY A 407 25.64 3.11 15.34
N ASN A 408 24.31 3.11 15.54
CA ASN A 408 23.49 1.90 15.64
C ASN A 408 22.76 1.58 14.34
N GLU A 409 22.41 0.30 14.16
CA GLU A 409 21.69 -0.18 12.99
C GLU A 409 20.22 0.26 12.97
N VAL A 410 19.73 0.63 11.79
CA VAL A 410 18.32 0.87 11.49
C VAL A 410 17.94 -0.06 10.34
N TYR A 411 17.04 -1.00 10.63
CA TYR A 411 16.53 -1.96 9.66
C TYR A 411 15.39 -1.31 8.88
N GLN A 412 15.48 -1.30 7.55
CA GLN A 412 14.46 -0.74 6.68
C GLN A 412 13.85 -1.86 5.84
N ILE A 413 12.56 -2.09 6.00
CA ILE A 413 11.84 -3.21 5.37
C ILE A 413 10.71 -2.66 4.51
N LEU A 414 10.67 -3.12 3.27
CA LEU A 414 9.63 -2.84 2.31
C LEU A 414 8.82 -4.09 2.05
N THR A 415 7.49 -3.99 2.16
CA THR A 415 6.55 -5.05 1.80
C THR A 415 5.38 -4.47 0.99
N ASP A 416 5.37 -4.71 -0.32
CA ASP A 416 4.27 -4.32 -1.21
C ASP A 416 3.97 -5.47 -2.19
N TYR A 417 2.86 -6.17 -1.93
CA TYR A 417 2.40 -7.27 -2.76
C TYR A 417 1.29 -6.88 -3.73
N GLN A 418 0.90 -5.61 -3.84
CA GLN A 418 -0.34 -5.18 -4.51
C GLN A 418 -0.50 -5.66 -5.96
N MET A 419 0.61 -5.93 -6.64
CA MET A 419 0.62 -6.42 -8.02
C MET A 419 0.53 -7.94 -8.17
N ALA A 420 0.50 -8.70 -7.07
CA ALA A 420 0.22 -10.14 -7.13
C ALA A 420 -1.26 -10.41 -7.46
N ALA A 421 -1.59 -11.67 -7.73
CA ALA A 421 -2.96 -12.07 -8.07
C ALA A 421 -3.98 -11.56 -7.03
N HIS A 422 -5.19 -11.22 -7.47
CA HIS A 422 -6.24 -10.66 -6.61
C HIS A 422 -5.80 -9.39 -5.83
N GLY A 423 -4.90 -8.58 -6.40
CA GLY A 423 -4.47 -7.33 -5.80
C GLY A 423 -3.51 -7.50 -4.62
N GLY A 424 -2.79 -8.62 -4.56
CA GLY A 424 -1.89 -8.97 -3.45
C GLY A 424 -2.20 -10.29 -2.75
N ASN A 425 -3.25 -10.99 -3.17
CA ASN A 425 -3.60 -12.34 -2.71
C ASN A 425 -3.77 -12.44 -1.18
N GLY A 426 -4.04 -11.33 -0.50
CA GLY A 426 -4.16 -11.25 0.95
C GLY A 426 -2.84 -11.45 1.71
N TYR A 427 -1.68 -11.31 1.06
CA TYR A 427 -0.40 -11.40 1.75
C TYR A 427 -0.22 -10.25 2.74
N LEU A 428 0.28 -10.58 3.94
CA LEU A 428 0.74 -9.67 4.97
C LEU A 428 2.10 -10.16 5.47
N SER A 429 2.89 -9.27 6.07
CA SER A 429 4.18 -9.63 6.65
C SER A 429 4.05 -9.69 8.18
N LEU A 430 4.67 -10.70 8.78
CA LEU A 430 4.80 -10.88 10.22
C LEU A 430 6.27 -10.71 10.57
N ILE A 431 6.57 -9.88 11.56
CA ILE A 431 7.92 -9.62 12.03
C ILE A 431 8.02 -10.12 13.47
N GLU A 432 8.62 -11.29 13.65
CA GLU A 432 8.92 -11.84 14.96
C GLU A 432 10.20 -11.19 15.50
N MET A 433 10.08 -10.51 16.64
CA MET A 433 11.22 -10.08 17.44
C MET A 433 11.54 -11.22 18.40
N ASP A 434 12.62 -11.96 18.15
CA ASP A 434 13.08 -13.07 18.98
C ASP A 434 14.25 -12.60 19.85
N PHE A 435 13.92 -12.22 21.10
CA PHE A 435 14.92 -11.74 22.07
C PHE A 435 15.79 -12.88 22.59
N ALA A 436 15.31 -14.12 22.56
CA ALA A 436 16.07 -15.28 23.02
C ALA A 436 17.16 -15.68 22.02
N SER A 437 16.88 -15.57 20.73
CA SER A 437 17.83 -15.87 19.65
C SER A 437 18.63 -14.64 19.18
N GLY A 438 18.18 -13.44 19.52
CA GLY A 438 18.76 -12.20 19.01
C GLY A 438 18.51 -12.03 17.51
N SER A 439 17.25 -12.14 17.09
CA SER A 439 16.85 -11.99 15.68
C SER A 439 15.56 -11.22 15.48
N LEU A 440 15.47 -10.61 14.31
CA LEU A 440 14.24 -10.14 13.70
C LEU A 440 13.94 -11.05 12.51
N ASP A 441 12.87 -11.83 12.62
CA ASP A 441 12.46 -12.83 11.63
C ASP A 441 11.22 -12.34 10.89
N VAL A 442 11.32 -12.23 9.57
CA VAL A 442 10.22 -11.80 8.71
C VAL A 442 9.62 -12.98 8.00
N GLU A 443 8.30 -13.10 8.06
CA GLU A 443 7.53 -14.13 7.38
C GLU A 443 6.33 -13.53 6.64
N THR A 444 6.18 -13.85 5.35
CA THR A 444 5.04 -13.41 4.56
C THR A 444 4.00 -14.52 4.44
N VAL A 445 2.80 -14.26 4.96
CA VAL A 445 1.69 -15.21 4.99
C VAL A 445 0.43 -14.63 4.36
N SER A 446 -0.50 -15.47 3.93
CA SER A 446 -1.82 -15.06 3.46
C SER A 446 -2.93 -15.93 4.06
N PRO A 447 -3.80 -15.36 4.92
CA PRO A 447 -5.02 -16.03 5.35
C PRO A 447 -6.11 -16.06 4.27
N TRP A 448 -5.93 -15.35 3.15
CA TRP A 448 -6.90 -15.30 2.06
C TRP A 448 -6.86 -16.53 1.16
N ILE A 449 -5.68 -17.15 0.99
CA ILE A 449 -5.50 -18.27 0.05
C ILE A 449 -6.45 -19.43 0.37
N THR A 450 -6.62 -19.77 1.65
CA THR A 450 -7.52 -20.85 2.09
C THR A 450 -9.00 -20.46 2.08
N LYS A 451 -9.34 -19.19 1.81
CA LYS A 451 -10.71 -18.71 1.59
C LYS A 451 -11.12 -18.70 0.12
N LYS A 452 -10.17 -18.86 -0.81
CA LYS A 452 -10.48 -18.90 -2.24
C LYS A 452 -11.36 -20.11 -2.56
N LEU A 453 -12.26 -19.93 -3.52
CA LEU A 453 -13.04 -21.04 -4.06
C LEU A 453 -12.08 -22.02 -4.75
N PRO A 454 -12.31 -23.35 -4.69
CA PRO A 454 -11.41 -24.34 -5.29
C PRO A 454 -11.06 -24.08 -6.76
N GLU A 455 -12.00 -23.53 -7.54
CA GLU A 455 -11.79 -23.18 -8.96
C GLU A 455 -10.93 -21.92 -9.20
N ASP A 456 -10.73 -21.08 -8.18
CA ASP A 456 -9.91 -19.87 -8.23
C ASP A 456 -8.49 -20.08 -7.70
N VAL A 457 -8.23 -21.26 -7.14
CA VAL A 457 -6.91 -21.67 -6.68
C VAL A 457 -6.03 -22.00 -7.88
N THR A 458 -4.83 -21.43 -7.91
CA THR A 458 -3.85 -21.56 -8.98
C THR A 458 -2.53 -22.09 -8.43
N ARG A 459 -1.66 -22.63 -9.29
CA ARG A 459 -0.33 -23.12 -8.89
C ARG A 459 0.58 -22.07 -8.23
N ASP A 460 0.27 -20.80 -8.44
CA ASP A 460 1.04 -19.67 -7.89
C ASP A 460 0.48 -19.20 -6.53
N ASP A 461 -0.63 -19.80 -6.07
CA ASP A 461 -1.19 -19.56 -4.74
C ASP A 461 -0.45 -20.41 -3.69
N SER A 462 -0.03 -19.75 -2.62
CA SER A 462 0.59 -20.38 -1.46
C SER A 462 0.19 -19.63 -0.20
N PRO A 463 -0.21 -20.30 0.91
CA PRO A 463 -0.56 -19.61 2.15
C PRO A 463 0.62 -18.89 2.80
N TYR A 464 1.86 -19.16 2.37
CA TYR A 464 3.06 -18.43 2.77
C TYR A 464 4.07 -18.36 1.63
N LEU A 465 4.97 -17.38 1.67
CA LEU A 465 6.01 -17.17 0.67
C LEU A 465 7.39 -17.43 1.25
N THR A 466 8.27 -17.99 0.42
CA THR A 466 9.65 -18.36 0.80
C THR A 466 10.71 -17.74 -0.10
N GLY A 467 10.31 -16.83 -0.99
CA GLY A 467 11.23 -16.11 -1.85
C GLY A 467 12.14 -15.18 -1.05
N GLN A 468 13.19 -14.71 -1.73
CA GLN A 468 14.09 -13.72 -1.15
C GLN A 468 13.31 -12.49 -0.67
N TRP A 469 13.58 -12.04 0.56
CA TRP A 469 12.88 -10.96 1.25
C TRP A 469 11.40 -11.20 1.58
N GLN A 470 10.91 -12.42 1.38
CA GLN A 470 9.55 -12.83 1.77
C GLN A 470 9.59 -13.72 3.02
N SER A 471 10.70 -14.42 3.25
CA SER A 471 11.03 -15.11 4.49
C SER A 471 12.54 -14.96 4.76
N PHE A 472 12.93 -14.28 5.84
CA PHE A 472 14.35 -14.02 6.16
C PHE A 472 14.56 -13.62 7.62
N SER A 473 15.80 -13.77 8.09
CA SER A 473 16.23 -13.41 9.46
C SER A 473 17.31 -12.33 9.42
N LEU A 474 17.21 -11.37 10.32
CA LEU A 474 18.25 -10.37 10.60
C LEU A 474 18.77 -10.57 12.03
N PRO A 475 20.08 -10.71 12.26
CA PRO A 475 20.61 -10.77 13.62
C PRO A 475 20.51 -9.41 14.30
N VAL A 476 20.05 -9.38 15.55
CA VAL A 476 19.91 -8.17 16.37
C VAL A 476 20.26 -8.50 17.82
N ASP A 477 21.30 -7.86 18.36
CA ASP A 477 21.50 -7.83 19.82
C ASP A 477 20.65 -6.68 20.38
N PHE A 478 19.44 -6.99 20.85
CA PHE A 478 18.48 -5.96 21.29
C PHE A 478 18.96 -5.20 22.53
N ALA A 479 19.66 -5.88 23.44
CA ALA A 479 20.21 -5.24 24.63
C ALA A 479 21.29 -4.22 24.25
N ASP A 480 22.23 -4.59 23.37
CA ASP A 480 23.23 -3.65 22.86
C ASP A 480 22.59 -2.55 22.00
N ARG A 481 21.64 -2.92 21.13
CA ARG A 481 20.96 -1.99 20.24
C ARG A 481 20.23 -0.89 21.00
N PHE A 482 19.65 -1.19 22.16
CA PHE A 482 18.87 -0.23 22.93
C PHE A 482 19.63 0.39 24.11
N ALA A 483 20.83 -0.09 24.45
CA ALA A 483 21.62 0.36 25.60
C ALA A 483 21.85 1.87 25.68
N GLY A 484 21.91 2.56 24.53
CA GLY A 484 22.15 4.00 24.45
C GLY A 484 21.00 4.88 24.96
N PHE A 485 19.77 4.38 24.94
CA PHE A 485 18.57 5.17 25.32
C PHE A 485 17.62 4.42 26.26
N ALA A 486 17.61 3.09 26.25
CA ALA A 486 16.84 2.22 27.14
C ALA A 486 17.77 1.22 27.86
N PRO A 487 18.63 1.68 28.78
CA PRO A 487 19.62 0.83 29.45
C PRO A 487 19.01 -0.26 30.36
N ASP A 488 17.73 -0.10 30.71
CA ASP A 488 16.97 -1.04 31.55
C ASP A 488 16.15 -2.05 30.72
N PHE A 489 16.31 -2.07 29.39
CA PHE A 489 15.61 -3.02 28.50
C PHE A 489 15.94 -4.47 28.88
N ALA A 490 14.93 -5.17 29.38
CA ALA A 490 14.99 -6.51 29.92
C ALA A 490 13.68 -7.25 29.65
N PRO A 491 13.50 -7.82 28.43
CA PRO A 491 12.29 -8.54 28.08
C PRO A 491 12.08 -9.75 29.00
N THR A 492 10.82 -10.12 29.22
CA THR A 492 10.42 -11.24 30.09
C THR A 492 11.01 -12.55 29.62
N ASP A 493 11.31 -13.48 30.53
CA ASP A 493 11.76 -14.84 30.19
C ASP A 493 10.60 -15.77 29.78
N ASP A 494 9.62 -15.26 29.00
CA ASP A 494 8.49 -16.06 28.55
C ASP A 494 8.94 -17.21 27.63
N ASP A 495 8.26 -18.35 27.71
CA ASP A 495 8.63 -19.59 27.02
C ASP A 495 7.74 -19.81 25.78
N LEU A 496 7.84 -18.90 24.81
CA LEU A 496 7.07 -18.98 23.56
C LEU A 496 7.88 -19.70 22.48
N GLY A 497 7.25 -20.61 21.74
CA GLY A 497 7.89 -21.27 20.59
C GLY A 497 7.97 -20.36 19.35
N ASN A 498 8.57 -20.85 18.27
CA ASN A 498 8.73 -20.11 17.01
C ASN A 498 7.38 -19.59 16.44
N LEU A 499 7.17 -18.27 16.53
CA LEU A 499 5.89 -17.65 16.15
C LEU A 499 5.72 -17.59 14.64
N SER A 500 6.80 -17.39 13.88
CA SER A 500 6.81 -17.39 12.42
C SER A 500 6.44 -18.76 11.85
N GLN A 501 7.01 -19.83 12.42
CA GLN A 501 6.61 -21.20 12.09
C GLN A 501 5.16 -21.44 12.48
N ARG A 502 4.74 -21.00 13.67
CA ARG A 502 3.35 -21.18 14.10
C ARG A 502 2.37 -20.47 13.18
N ALA A 503 2.70 -19.27 12.71
CA ALA A 503 1.89 -18.54 11.75
C ALA A 503 1.71 -19.32 10.44
N ARG A 504 2.80 -19.88 9.88
CA ARG A 504 2.75 -20.75 8.68
C ARG A 504 1.82 -21.94 8.88
N GLU A 505 1.90 -22.59 10.03
CA GLU A 505 1.03 -23.72 10.35
C GLU A 505 -0.44 -23.30 10.36
N ILE A 506 -0.76 -22.17 11.00
CA ILE A 506 -2.13 -21.64 11.09
C ILE A 506 -2.68 -21.29 9.69
N VAL A 507 -1.95 -20.51 8.88
CA VAL A 507 -2.45 -20.12 7.54
C VAL A 507 -2.54 -21.30 6.57
N SER A 508 -1.77 -22.37 6.82
CA SER A 508 -1.80 -23.59 6.01
C SER A 508 -2.87 -24.59 6.44
N GLN A 509 -3.64 -24.32 7.50
CA GLN A 509 -4.70 -25.23 7.93
C GLN A 509 -5.76 -25.40 6.83
N GLY A 510 -5.97 -26.65 6.41
CA GLY A 510 -6.89 -26.98 5.32
C GLY A 510 -6.37 -26.68 3.91
N TRP A 511 -5.12 -26.27 3.77
CA TRP A 511 -4.48 -26.11 2.46
C TRP A 511 -3.94 -27.45 1.96
N GLU A 512 -4.48 -27.93 0.84
CA GLU A 512 -4.05 -29.19 0.20
C GLU A 512 -3.10 -28.96 -0.98
N GLY A 513 -2.73 -27.70 -1.25
CA GLY A 513 -2.01 -27.31 -2.45
C GLY A 513 -2.94 -26.96 -3.61
N ALA A 514 -2.39 -26.29 -4.61
CA ALA A 514 -3.11 -26.06 -5.85
C ALA A 514 -3.33 -27.40 -6.59
N PRO A 515 -4.51 -27.60 -7.22
CA PRO A 515 -4.72 -28.78 -8.03
C PRO A 515 -3.66 -28.84 -9.14
N PRO A 516 -3.10 -30.03 -9.43
CA PRO A 516 -2.12 -30.17 -10.49
C PRO A 516 -2.72 -29.73 -11.81
N GLU A 517 -2.16 -28.68 -12.40
CA GLU A 517 -2.61 -28.18 -13.69
C GLU A 517 -1.96 -29.02 -14.79
N ALA A 518 -2.76 -29.82 -15.50
CA ALA A 518 -2.29 -30.51 -16.70
C ALA A 518 -2.03 -29.45 -17.78
N ILE A 519 -0.76 -29.22 -18.10
CA ILE A 519 -0.37 -28.41 -19.25
C ILE A 519 -0.73 -29.22 -20.51
N GLU A 520 -1.89 -28.92 -21.09
CA GLU A 520 -2.29 -29.47 -22.39
C GLU A 520 -1.75 -28.55 -23.50
N ALA A 521 -1.07 -29.15 -24.48
CA ALA A 521 -0.76 -28.44 -25.72
C ALA A 521 -2.08 -28.00 -26.39
N PRO A 522 -2.12 -26.83 -27.05
CA PRO A 522 -3.30 -26.41 -27.79
C PRO A 522 -3.70 -27.51 -28.78
N GLY A 523 -4.97 -27.92 -28.78
CA GLY A 523 -5.46 -29.04 -29.58
C GLY A 523 -5.39 -28.78 -31.10
N ALA A 524 -5.32 -27.50 -31.49
CA ALA A 524 -5.11 -27.03 -32.85
C ALA A 524 -4.54 -25.60 -32.82
N ARG A 525 -4.11 -25.11 -34.00
CA ARG A 525 -3.63 -23.72 -34.17
C ARG A 525 -4.70 -22.68 -33.83
N GLU A 526 -5.98 -23.08 -33.90
CA GLU A 526 -7.15 -22.27 -33.58
C GLU A 526 -7.66 -22.48 -32.15
N ASP A 527 -6.91 -23.17 -31.28
CA ASP A 527 -7.30 -23.36 -29.87
C ASP A 527 -7.07 -22.09 -29.05
N HIS A 528 -8.00 -21.14 -29.19
CA HIS A 528 -8.06 -19.87 -28.47
C HIS A 528 -9.52 -19.55 -28.14
N VAL A 529 -9.74 -18.75 -27.10
CA VAL A 529 -11.09 -18.28 -26.76
C VAL A 529 -11.54 -17.25 -27.80
N ALA A 530 -12.57 -17.59 -28.57
CA ALA A 530 -13.22 -16.65 -29.47
C ALA A 530 -14.09 -15.68 -28.66
N VAL A 531 -13.62 -14.44 -28.51
CA VAL A 531 -14.39 -13.36 -27.87
C VAL A 531 -15.04 -12.52 -28.97
N GLU A 532 -16.36 -12.35 -28.91
CA GLU A 532 -17.12 -11.56 -29.88
C GLU A 532 -16.55 -10.12 -29.97
N GLY A 533 -16.34 -9.63 -31.20
CA GLY A 533 -15.74 -8.33 -31.46
C GLY A 533 -14.21 -8.31 -31.48
N THR A 534 -13.53 -9.45 -31.31
CA THR A 534 -12.07 -9.50 -31.46
C THR A 534 -11.68 -9.27 -32.92
N VAL A 535 -10.97 -8.17 -33.17
CA VAL A 535 -10.56 -7.74 -34.52
C VAL A 535 -9.28 -8.40 -35.03
N ALA A 536 -8.45 -8.94 -34.13
CA ALA A 536 -7.23 -9.67 -34.45
C ALA A 536 -6.80 -10.56 -33.28
N HIS A 537 -6.24 -11.72 -33.59
CA HIS A 537 -5.51 -12.55 -32.64
C HIS A 537 -4.06 -12.65 -33.11
N TRP A 538 -3.12 -12.16 -32.29
CA TRP A 538 -1.71 -12.39 -32.53
C TRP A 538 -1.36 -13.84 -32.22
N ARG A 539 -0.60 -14.51 -33.10
CA ARG A 539 -0.17 -15.90 -32.90
C ARG A 539 1.28 -16.09 -33.31
N PHE A 540 1.94 -17.01 -32.61
CA PHE A 540 3.22 -17.53 -33.04
C PHE A 540 3.12 -18.12 -34.45
N GLY A 541 4.03 -17.68 -35.32
CA GLY A 541 4.27 -18.29 -36.62
C GLY A 541 5.03 -19.60 -36.47
N ASP A 542 5.42 -20.17 -37.60
CA ASP A 542 6.14 -21.43 -37.61
C ASP A 542 7.56 -21.18 -37.09
N GLN A 543 7.87 -21.72 -35.91
CA GLN A 543 9.14 -21.52 -35.20
C GLN A 543 9.44 -22.71 -34.30
N ALA A 544 10.72 -22.99 -34.08
CA ALA A 544 11.14 -24.08 -33.20
C ALA A 544 10.74 -23.81 -31.74
N GLU A 545 10.33 -24.86 -31.04
CA GLU A 545 10.15 -24.78 -29.59
C GLU A 545 11.50 -24.53 -28.91
N GLY A 546 11.51 -23.65 -27.91
CA GLY A 546 12.70 -23.35 -27.13
C GLY A 546 12.83 -21.86 -26.77
N PRO A 547 13.90 -21.52 -26.03
CA PRO A 547 14.21 -20.14 -25.71
C PRO A 547 14.53 -19.34 -26.98
N VAL A 548 13.83 -18.22 -27.17
CA VAL A 548 14.11 -17.26 -28.25
C VAL A 548 15.43 -16.57 -27.91
N PRO A 549 16.46 -16.59 -28.77
CA PRO A 549 17.75 -15.94 -28.50
C PRO A 549 17.62 -14.41 -28.41
N GLU A 550 18.57 -13.73 -27.80
CA GLU A 550 18.61 -12.25 -27.85
C GLU A 550 18.69 -11.78 -29.31
N ASN A 551 17.98 -10.69 -29.63
CA ASN A 551 17.73 -10.22 -31.01
C ASN A 551 16.93 -11.21 -31.87
N GLY A 552 16.42 -12.29 -31.28
CA GLY A 552 15.60 -13.28 -31.96
C GLY A 552 14.25 -12.72 -32.36
N THR A 553 13.75 -13.19 -33.51
CA THR A 553 12.43 -12.84 -34.01
C THR A 553 11.50 -14.01 -33.78
N ILE A 554 10.36 -13.70 -33.20
CA ILE A 554 9.20 -14.56 -33.08
C ILE A 554 8.28 -14.17 -34.22
N THR A 555 8.09 -15.07 -35.17
CA THR A 555 7.25 -14.78 -36.34
C THR A 555 5.79 -14.69 -35.89
N ASP A 556 5.03 -13.84 -36.58
CA ASP A 556 3.58 -13.83 -36.49
C ASP A 556 3.02 -14.82 -37.52
N ALA A 557 1.98 -15.59 -37.17
CA ALA A 557 1.37 -16.57 -38.05
C ALA A 557 0.85 -15.96 -39.36
N VAL A 558 0.38 -14.71 -39.33
CA VAL A 558 -0.03 -13.97 -40.54
C VAL A 558 1.11 -13.12 -41.13
N GLY A 559 2.29 -13.16 -40.50
CA GLY A 559 3.51 -12.47 -40.94
C GLY A 559 3.49 -10.95 -40.81
N ALA A 560 2.41 -10.36 -40.31
CA ALA A 560 2.21 -8.91 -40.31
C ALA A 560 2.78 -8.22 -39.07
N SER A 561 2.96 -8.95 -37.97
CA SER A 561 3.33 -8.36 -36.67
C SER A 561 4.35 -9.20 -35.89
N PRO A 562 5.56 -9.51 -36.44
CA PRO A 562 6.55 -10.28 -35.71
C PRO A 562 6.98 -9.59 -34.40
N MET A 563 7.22 -10.38 -33.35
CA MET A 563 7.79 -9.87 -32.09
C MET A 563 9.31 -10.05 -32.12
N HIS A 564 10.05 -9.06 -31.61
CA HIS A 564 11.51 -9.12 -31.53
C HIS A 564 11.96 -9.11 -30.08
N ARG A 565 12.75 -10.11 -29.68
CA ARG A 565 13.40 -10.13 -28.36
C ARG A 565 14.56 -9.13 -28.38
N LEU A 566 14.46 -8.04 -27.65
CA LEU A 566 15.56 -7.08 -27.49
C LEU A 566 16.72 -7.73 -26.69
N PRO A 567 17.97 -7.28 -26.89
CA PRO A 567 19.07 -7.69 -26.04
C PRO A 567 18.90 -7.07 -24.65
N TRP A 568 19.34 -7.76 -23.60
CA TRP A 568 19.13 -7.33 -22.20
C TRP A 568 19.63 -5.90 -21.91
N THR A 569 20.61 -5.43 -22.67
CA THR A 569 21.21 -4.09 -22.56
C THR A 569 20.37 -2.97 -23.16
N ARG A 570 19.27 -3.27 -23.87
CA ARG A 570 18.39 -2.27 -24.53
C ARG A 570 16.98 -2.32 -23.98
N ARG A 571 16.61 -1.28 -23.21
CA ARG A 571 15.27 -1.12 -22.62
C ARG A 571 14.29 -0.32 -23.48
N THR A 572 14.76 0.31 -24.56
CA THR A 572 13.93 1.07 -25.50
C THR A 572 13.78 0.33 -26.84
N PRO A 573 12.55 0.12 -27.34
CA PRO A 573 12.35 -0.42 -28.68
C PRO A 573 13.00 0.51 -29.72
N PRO A 574 13.60 -0.01 -30.80
CA PRO A 574 13.94 0.82 -31.95
C PRO A 574 12.65 1.46 -32.46
N THR A 575 12.64 2.78 -32.64
CA THR A 575 11.56 3.51 -33.31
C THR A 575 11.43 2.98 -34.73
N SER A 576 10.53 2.03 -34.98
CA SER A 576 10.22 1.62 -36.34
C SER A 576 9.37 2.71 -36.99
N SER A 577 9.94 3.35 -38.01
CA SER A 577 9.21 4.04 -39.06
C SER A 577 8.35 3.02 -39.81
N ALA A 578 7.21 2.64 -39.23
CA ALA A 578 6.17 1.88 -39.89
C ALA A 578 4.86 2.63 -39.66
N THR A 579 4.32 3.14 -40.75
CA THR A 579 3.07 3.88 -40.84
C THR A 579 1.92 3.01 -40.33
N SER A 580 1.55 3.12 -39.06
CA SER A 580 0.25 2.61 -38.59
C SER A 580 -0.86 3.51 -39.11
N PRO A 581 -1.92 3.00 -39.76
CA PRO A 581 -3.13 3.77 -40.01
C PRO A 581 -3.98 3.76 -38.73
N SER A 582 -3.48 4.36 -37.65
CA SER A 582 -4.33 4.71 -36.51
C SER A 582 -4.77 6.16 -36.69
N ARG A 583 -5.91 6.35 -37.35
CA ARG A 583 -6.68 7.59 -37.19
C ARG A 583 -7.07 7.65 -35.71
N ALA A 584 -6.34 8.46 -34.95
CA ALA A 584 -6.73 8.88 -33.62
C ALA A 584 -8.07 9.61 -33.74
N ALA A 585 -9.14 8.95 -33.28
CA ALA A 585 -10.39 9.63 -32.98
C ALA A 585 -10.20 10.37 -31.65
N THR A 586 -9.64 11.58 -31.72
CA THR A 586 -9.70 12.55 -30.63
C THR A 586 -11.12 13.12 -30.57
N CYS A 587 -11.94 12.62 -29.65
CA CYS A 587 -13.16 13.30 -29.25
C CYS A 587 -12.81 14.38 -28.23
N THR A 588 -12.60 15.61 -28.70
CA THR A 588 -12.69 16.82 -27.88
C THR A 588 -13.97 17.58 -28.27
N PRO A 589 -14.82 17.99 -27.31
CA PRO A 589 -16.03 18.75 -27.62
C PRO A 589 -15.68 20.22 -27.89
N SER A 590 -16.04 20.72 -29.07
CA SER A 590 -15.99 22.15 -29.41
C SER A 590 -17.32 22.85 -29.08
N PRO A 591 -17.29 24.12 -28.62
CA PRO A 591 -18.48 24.89 -28.26
C PRO A 591 -19.25 25.38 -29.51
N PRO A 592 -20.54 25.75 -29.38
CA PRO A 592 -21.39 26.01 -30.54
C PRO A 592 -21.13 27.40 -31.12
N THR A 593 -20.69 27.47 -32.37
CA THR A 593 -20.73 28.68 -33.18
C THR A 593 -21.98 28.67 -34.06
N ALA A 594 -22.79 29.71 -33.90
CA ALA A 594 -23.92 30.03 -34.75
C ALA A 594 -23.46 30.50 -36.13
N ARG A 595 -24.06 29.99 -37.22
CA ARG A 595 -24.62 30.82 -38.30
C ARG A 595 -25.50 30.04 -39.28
N ARG A 596 -26.62 30.72 -39.57
CA ARG A 596 -27.71 30.52 -40.54
C ARG A 596 -27.31 30.11 -41.96
N SER A 597 -28.11 29.21 -42.55
CA SER A 597 -28.66 29.31 -43.92
C SER A 597 -29.83 28.30 -44.04
N ALA A 598 -31.07 28.76 -44.05
CA ALA A 598 -31.91 29.02 -45.24
C ALA A 598 -32.86 27.84 -45.53
N SER A 599 -34.11 28.01 -45.09
CA SER A 599 -35.27 27.14 -45.32
C SER A 599 -35.85 27.31 -46.73
N PRO A 600 -36.45 26.29 -47.35
CA PRO A 600 -37.44 26.46 -48.40
C PRO A 600 -38.87 26.51 -47.82
N THR A 601 -39.65 27.48 -48.28
CA THR A 601 -41.06 27.72 -47.94
C THR A 601 -42.03 26.75 -48.65
N PRO A 602 -43.27 26.61 -48.15
CA PRO A 602 -44.19 25.52 -48.46
C PRO A 602 -45.03 25.78 -49.73
N ARG A 603 -45.47 24.72 -50.41
CA ARG A 603 -46.52 24.77 -51.45
C ARG A 603 -47.83 24.21 -50.93
N ALA A 604 -48.89 24.96 -51.25
CA ALA A 604 -50.28 24.77 -50.88
C ALA A 604 -50.96 23.63 -51.65
N TRP A 605 -52.02 23.09 -51.03
CA TRP A 605 -53.04 22.23 -51.61
C TRP A 605 -54.12 23.09 -52.32
N PRO A 606 -54.75 22.54 -53.37
CA PRO A 606 -56.10 22.94 -53.73
C PRO A 606 -57.09 21.76 -53.75
N ASP A 607 -58.31 22.10 -53.30
CA ASP A 607 -59.63 21.74 -53.79
C ASP A 607 -60.20 20.31 -53.64
N ALA A 608 -61.30 20.26 -52.88
CA ALA A 608 -62.36 19.26 -52.97
C ALA A 608 -63.55 19.84 -53.77
N PRO A 609 -64.37 18.97 -54.40
CA PRO A 609 -65.83 19.21 -54.46
C PRO A 609 -66.63 17.88 -54.33
N PRO A 610 -67.98 17.88 -54.39
CA PRO A 610 -68.92 18.48 -53.44
C PRO A 610 -69.97 17.46 -52.91
N THR A 611 -70.65 17.88 -51.85
CA THR A 611 -71.98 17.51 -51.33
C THR A 611 -72.79 16.34 -51.95
N SER A 612 -73.13 15.37 -51.09
CA SER A 612 -74.50 14.91 -50.79
C SER A 612 -74.55 14.26 -49.41
#